data_AF-A0A497F2U0-F1
#
_entry.id   AF-A0A497F2U0-F1
#
_cell.length_a   1.000
_cell.length_b   1.000
_cell.length_c   1.000
_cell.angle_alpha   90.00
_cell.angle_beta   90.00
_cell.angle_gamma   90.00
#
_symmetry.space_group_name_H-M   'P 1'
#
loop_
_entity.id
_entity.type
_entity.pdbx_description
1 polymer ?
#
loop_
_entity_poly.entity_id
_entity_poly.type
_entity_poly.pdbx_seq_one_letter_code
_entity_poly.pdbx_strand_id
1 'polypeptide(L)'
;MNVAEKLKVIEAEVLKGRPIEELLKSFSWKEFEDFCAHVFEINGFQVLRNFRFKSRNKRFEVDIVAVRGALILCADCKRWGFKTGSFSSLAEAVEKQAERAQALSQRVAELYKLIKLKNAKEISIIPILISLHEKSMKIYDGIPIVPIFKLNNFLNEFDVYVGDLKVIKASLS
;
A
#
# COMPACT_ATOMS: atom_id res chain seq x y z
N MET A 1 -15.16 15.33 13.03
CA MET A 1 -15.54 14.05 12.42
C MET A 1 -14.42 13.05 12.59
N ASN A 2 -14.75 11.84 13.04
CA ASN A 2 -13.84 10.70 12.99
C ASN A 2 -13.67 10.19 11.54
N VAL A 3 -12.72 9.28 11.31
CA VAL A 3 -12.42 8.75 9.96
C VAL A 3 -13.65 8.09 9.32
N ALA A 4 -14.44 7.33 10.10
CA ALA A 4 -15.62 6.64 9.60
C ALA A 4 -16.72 7.61 9.11
N GLU A 5 -16.90 8.73 9.80
CA GLU A 5 -17.82 9.80 9.38
C GLU A 5 -17.33 10.47 8.09
N LYS A 6 -16.02 10.72 7.97
CA LYS A 6 -15.43 11.27 6.74
C LYS A 6 -15.55 10.32 5.56
N LEU A 7 -15.40 9.01 5.77
CA LEU A 7 -15.57 7.99 4.74
C LEU A 7 -16.99 7.98 4.17
N LYS A 8 -18.01 8.06 5.03
CA LYS A 8 -19.41 8.17 4.60
C LYS A 8 -19.67 9.43 3.76
N VAL A 9 -19.03 10.55 4.13
CA VAL A 9 -19.12 11.79 3.34
C VAL A 9 -18.45 11.62 1.98
N ILE A 10 -17.27 11.00 1.92
CA ILE A 10 -16.59 10.72 0.64
C ILE A 10 -17.48 9.84 -0.24
N GLU A 11 -18.00 8.75 0.29
CA GLU A 11 -18.86 7.83 -0.44
C GLU A 11 -20.09 8.55 -1.03
N ALA A 12 -20.76 9.37 -0.21
CA ALA A 12 -21.91 10.15 -0.67
C ALA A 12 -21.54 11.19 -1.75
N GLU A 13 -20.37 11.82 -1.67
CA GLU A 13 -19.92 12.81 -2.66
C GLU A 13 -19.46 12.14 -3.97
N VAL A 14 -18.82 10.96 -3.88
CA VAL A 14 -18.46 10.15 -5.05
C VAL A 14 -19.72 9.68 -5.78
N LEU A 15 -20.76 9.26 -5.05
CA LEU A 15 -22.06 8.90 -5.63
C LEU A 15 -22.75 10.07 -6.35
N LYS A 16 -22.44 11.32 -5.96
CA LYS A 16 -22.89 12.54 -6.67
C LYS A 16 -22.03 12.90 -7.88
N GLY A 17 -21.05 12.07 -8.24
CA GLY A 17 -20.17 12.26 -9.39
C GLY A 17 -18.95 13.13 -9.11
N ARG A 18 -18.66 13.46 -7.84
CA ARG A 18 -17.46 14.22 -7.51
C ARG A 18 -16.22 13.33 -7.58
N PRO A 19 -15.15 13.72 -8.29
CA PRO A 19 -13.93 12.92 -8.34
C PRO A 19 -13.33 12.74 -6.95
N ILE A 20 -13.02 11.49 -6.60
CA ILE A 20 -12.51 11.15 -5.26
C ILE A 20 -11.18 11.84 -4.95
N GLU A 21 -10.36 12.07 -5.97
CA GLU A 21 -9.08 12.75 -5.89
C GLU A 21 -9.24 14.20 -5.42
N GLU A 22 -10.32 14.86 -5.83
CA GLU A 22 -10.60 16.23 -5.39
C GLU A 22 -11.00 16.29 -3.92
N LEU A 23 -11.77 15.30 -3.45
CA LEU A 23 -12.15 15.17 -2.05
C LEU A 23 -10.91 14.92 -1.17
N LEU A 24 -10.06 14.00 -1.61
CA LEU A 24 -8.86 13.58 -0.88
C LEU A 24 -7.74 14.63 -0.88
N LYS A 25 -7.74 15.64 -1.76
CA LYS A 25 -6.81 16.79 -1.69
C LYS A 25 -6.91 17.55 -0.37
N SER A 26 -8.08 17.59 0.24
CA SER A 26 -8.32 18.28 1.51
C SER A 26 -7.83 17.50 2.74
N PHE A 27 -7.44 16.23 2.56
CA PHE A 27 -7.07 15.36 3.66
C PHE A 27 -5.70 15.76 4.22
N SER A 28 -5.44 15.50 5.49
CA SER A 28 -4.10 15.49 6.07
C SER A 28 -3.33 14.23 5.64
N TRP A 29 -2.05 14.14 6.03
CA TRP A 29 -1.24 12.96 5.71
C TRP A 29 -1.81 11.68 6.27
N LYS A 30 -2.09 11.72 7.57
CA LYS A 30 -2.69 10.63 8.31
C LYS A 30 -4.07 10.22 7.76
N GLU A 31 -4.91 11.18 7.37
CA GLU A 31 -6.24 10.87 6.85
C GLU A 31 -6.19 10.16 5.50
N PHE A 32 -5.20 10.47 4.66
CA PHE A 32 -5.00 9.73 3.41
C PHE A 32 -4.53 8.30 3.66
N GLU A 33 -3.60 8.09 4.59
CA GLU A 33 -3.16 6.74 5.00
C GLU A 33 -4.32 5.94 5.59
N ASP A 34 -5.15 6.57 6.44
CA ASP A 34 -6.35 5.96 7.00
C ASP A 34 -7.36 5.59 5.90
N PHE A 35 -7.53 6.44 4.89
CA PHE A 35 -8.37 6.14 3.72
C PHE A 35 -7.82 4.96 2.92
N CYS A 36 -6.51 4.95 2.62
CA CYS A 36 -5.88 3.85 1.90
C CYS A 36 -6.02 2.53 2.66
N ALA A 37 -5.78 2.54 3.98
CA ALA A 37 -5.95 1.39 4.86
C ALA A 37 -7.38 0.85 4.81
N HIS A 38 -8.37 1.74 4.84
CA HIS A 38 -9.78 1.36 4.74
C HIS A 38 -10.09 0.65 3.41
N VAL A 39 -9.52 1.10 2.29
CA VAL A 39 -9.68 0.42 0.98
C VAL A 39 -9.13 -1.01 1.04
N PHE A 40 -8.01 -1.27 1.72
CA PHE A 40 -7.53 -2.64 1.93
C PHE A 40 -8.48 -3.46 2.81
N GLU A 41 -8.96 -2.88 3.91
CA GLU A 41 -9.85 -3.55 4.87
C GLU A 41 -11.15 -4.02 4.20
N ILE A 42 -11.81 -3.17 3.40
CA ILE A 42 -13.03 -3.54 2.67
C ILE A 42 -12.78 -4.59 1.58
N ASN A 43 -11.53 -4.71 1.09
CA ASN A 43 -11.10 -5.73 0.14
C ASN A 43 -10.60 -7.03 0.84
N GLY A 44 -10.93 -7.19 2.13
CA GLY A 44 -10.69 -8.41 2.89
C GLY A 44 -9.26 -8.58 3.40
N PHE A 45 -8.47 -7.51 3.46
CA PHE A 45 -7.15 -7.52 4.08
C PHE A 45 -7.23 -7.17 5.56
N GLN A 46 -6.39 -7.82 6.36
CA GLN A 46 -6.04 -7.33 7.69
C GLN A 46 -4.92 -6.30 7.56
N VAL A 47 -5.03 -5.15 8.22
CA VAL A 47 -4.10 -4.04 8.04
C VAL A 47 -3.37 -3.70 9.33
N LEU A 48 -2.03 -3.60 9.26
CA LEU A 48 -1.22 -2.88 10.22
C LEU A 48 -0.81 -1.55 9.62
N ARG A 49 -1.08 -0.46 10.35
CA ARG A 49 -0.69 0.90 9.96
C ARG A 49 0.59 1.33 10.65
N ASN A 50 1.38 2.17 9.98
CA ASN A 50 2.59 2.81 10.51
C ASN A 50 3.54 1.80 11.18
N PHE A 51 3.76 0.66 10.51
CA PHE A 51 4.54 -0.44 11.05
C PHE A 51 6.03 -0.08 11.02
N ARG A 52 6.59 0.13 12.22
CA ARG A 52 7.99 0.52 12.41
C ARG A 52 8.80 -0.65 12.92
N PHE A 53 9.92 -0.92 12.27
CA PHE A 53 10.81 -2.02 12.66
C PHE A 53 12.27 -1.69 12.33
N LYS A 54 13.17 -2.52 12.86
CA LYS A 54 14.60 -2.47 12.54
C LYS A 54 14.98 -3.71 11.74
N SER A 55 15.82 -3.53 10.73
CA SER A 55 16.45 -4.62 9.99
C SER A 55 17.86 -4.20 9.60
N ARG A 56 18.85 -5.08 9.83
CA ARG A 56 20.28 -4.82 9.52
C ARG A 56 20.76 -3.43 9.99
N ASN A 57 20.45 -3.07 11.23
CA ASN A 57 20.76 -1.77 11.86
C ASN A 57 20.14 -0.51 11.23
N LYS A 58 19.25 -0.65 10.24
CA LYS A 58 18.45 0.44 9.67
C LYS A 58 17.02 0.39 10.19
N ARG A 59 16.41 1.56 10.40
CA ARG A 59 14.99 1.70 10.76
C ARG A 59 14.15 1.83 9.49
N PHE A 60 13.04 1.11 9.47
CA PHE A 60 12.07 1.15 8.39
C PHE A 60 10.69 1.47 8.97
N GLU A 61 9.89 2.14 8.15
CA GLU A 61 8.48 2.39 8.37
C GLU A 61 7.75 2.00 7.10
N VAL A 62 6.68 1.23 7.26
CA VAL A 62 5.75 0.86 6.20
C VAL A 62 4.39 1.40 6.63
N ASP A 63 3.84 2.32 5.83
CA ASP A 63 2.59 3.01 6.15
C ASP A 63 1.44 2.01 6.30
N ILE A 64 1.39 1.01 5.42
CA ILE A 64 0.37 -0.04 5.43
C ILE A 64 1.01 -1.40 5.12
N VAL A 65 0.87 -2.34 6.05
CA VAL A 65 1.09 -3.78 5.81
C VAL A 65 -0.28 -4.43 5.72
N ALA A 66 -0.74 -4.74 4.50
CA ALA A 66 -2.03 -5.35 4.23
C ALA A 66 -1.87 -6.84 3.95
N VAL A 67 -2.59 -7.68 4.68
CA VAL A 67 -2.42 -9.13 4.65
C VAL A 67 -3.71 -9.87 4.32
N ARG A 68 -3.61 -10.81 3.38
CA ARG A 68 -4.69 -11.71 2.97
C ARG A 68 -4.14 -13.11 2.70
N GLY A 69 -4.35 -14.03 3.64
CA GLY A 69 -3.79 -15.38 3.54
C GLY A 69 -2.25 -15.36 3.59
N ALA A 70 -1.60 -15.88 2.53
CA ALA A 70 -0.14 -15.90 2.39
C ALA A 70 0.42 -14.69 1.58
N LEU A 71 -0.44 -13.73 1.23
CA LEU A 71 -0.07 -12.53 0.51
C LEU A 71 0.05 -11.35 1.48
N ILE A 72 1.14 -10.59 1.35
CA ILE A 72 1.36 -9.32 2.01
C ILE A 72 1.57 -8.25 0.95
N LEU A 73 0.77 -7.19 0.99
CA LEU A 73 1.00 -5.97 0.24
C LEU A 73 1.69 -4.97 1.17
N CYS A 74 2.94 -4.64 0.84
CA CYS A 74 3.75 -3.65 1.56
C CYS A 74 3.56 -2.30 0.88
N ALA A 75 2.68 -1.46 1.44
CA ALA A 75 2.27 -0.21 0.82
C ALA A 75 2.89 1.01 1.51
N ASP A 76 3.30 1.98 0.69
CA ASP A 76 3.68 3.33 1.11
C ASP A 76 2.78 4.33 0.38
N CYS A 77 2.24 5.28 1.13
CA CYS A 77 1.22 6.23 0.72
C CYS A 77 1.87 7.59 0.41
N LYS A 78 1.96 7.92 -0.88
CA LYS A 78 2.47 9.21 -1.36
C LYS A 78 1.34 10.18 -1.63
N ARG A 79 1.18 11.15 -0.73
CA ARG A 79 0.26 12.28 -0.96
C ARG A 79 0.78 13.34 -1.90
N TRP A 80 2.07 13.37 -2.22
CA TRP A 80 2.58 14.22 -3.29
C TRP A 80 2.64 13.41 -4.59
N GLY A 81 2.42 14.10 -5.70
CA GLY A 81 2.70 13.54 -7.02
C GLY A 81 4.17 13.61 -7.31
N PHE A 82 4.69 12.61 -8.02
CA PHE A 82 6.00 12.70 -8.60
C PHE A 82 5.97 13.88 -9.59
N LYS A 83 6.76 14.93 -9.34
CA LYS A 83 6.77 16.09 -10.24
C LYS A 83 7.10 15.59 -11.65
N THR A 84 6.29 15.98 -12.64
CA THR A 84 6.57 15.74 -14.06
C THR A 84 8.00 16.20 -14.35
N GLY A 85 8.90 15.25 -14.63
CA GLY A 85 10.32 15.51 -14.92
C GLY A 85 11.33 15.06 -13.85
N SER A 86 10.92 14.67 -12.63
CA SER A 86 11.86 14.12 -11.63
C SER A 86 11.90 12.60 -11.68
N PHE A 87 12.36 12.02 -12.79
CA PHE A 87 12.57 10.57 -12.90
C PHE A 87 13.39 10.02 -11.72
N SER A 88 14.34 10.81 -11.22
CA SER A 88 15.13 10.51 -10.02
C SER A 88 14.30 10.28 -8.77
N SER A 89 13.29 11.12 -8.48
CA SER A 89 12.50 10.98 -7.25
C SER A 89 11.54 9.78 -7.30
N LEU A 90 11.04 9.45 -8.49
CA LEU A 90 10.24 8.25 -8.68
C LEU A 90 11.10 6.99 -8.56
N ALA A 91 12.23 6.95 -9.26
CA ALA A 91 13.17 5.82 -9.20
C ALA A 91 13.64 5.59 -7.76
N GLU A 92 13.97 6.65 -7.03
CA GLU A 92 14.34 6.58 -5.61
C GLU A 92 13.18 6.06 -4.73
N ALA A 93 11.94 6.51 -4.98
CA ALA A 93 10.79 6.02 -4.23
C ALA A 93 10.52 4.53 -4.48
N VAL A 94 10.64 4.07 -5.72
CA VAL A 94 10.55 2.66 -6.11
C VAL A 94 11.65 1.87 -5.41
N GLU A 95 12.92 2.29 -5.54
CA GLU A 95 14.05 1.59 -4.93
C GLU A 95 13.88 1.45 -3.41
N LYS A 96 13.54 2.55 -2.73
CA LYS A 96 13.25 2.54 -1.29
C LYS A 96 12.08 1.63 -0.95
N GLN A 97 11.07 1.52 -1.81
CA GLN A 97 9.93 0.63 -1.55
C GLN A 97 10.29 -0.85 -1.71
N ALA A 98 11.10 -1.19 -2.71
CA ALA A 98 11.68 -2.54 -2.80
C ALA A 98 12.53 -2.85 -1.56
N GLU A 99 13.36 -1.91 -1.10
CA GLU A 99 14.18 -2.06 0.10
C GLU A 99 13.31 -2.31 1.35
N ARG A 100 12.23 -1.53 1.53
CA ARG A 100 11.28 -1.72 2.63
C ARG A 100 10.65 -3.10 2.62
N ALA A 101 10.17 -3.56 1.47
CA ALA A 101 9.55 -4.89 1.35
C ALA A 101 10.58 -6.01 1.59
N GLN A 102 11.83 -5.82 1.13
CA GLN A 102 12.92 -6.76 1.43
C GLN A 102 13.23 -6.79 2.92
N ALA A 103 13.28 -5.63 3.59
CA ALA A 103 13.49 -5.56 5.02
C ALA A 103 12.33 -6.20 5.80
N LEU A 104 11.09 -6.01 5.34
CA LEU A 104 9.88 -6.58 5.92
C LEU A 104 9.86 -8.12 5.82
N SER A 105 10.44 -8.69 4.76
CA SER A 105 10.58 -10.16 4.61
C SER A 105 11.31 -10.82 5.79
N GLN A 106 12.21 -10.08 6.44
CA GLN A 106 12.98 -10.55 7.60
C GLN A 106 12.20 -10.46 8.92
N ARG A 107 10.96 -9.93 8.88
CA ARG A 107 10.09 -9.71 10.04
C ARG A 107 8.76 -10.46 9.95
N VAL A 108 8.61 -11.39 9.00
CA VAL A 108 7.36 -12.16 8.84
C VAL A 108 6.94 -12.93 10.10
N ALA A 109 7.88 -13.40 10.92
CA ALA A 109 7.58 -14.03 12.21
C ALA A 109 6.96 -13.06 13.23
N GLU A 110 7.32 -11.77 13.19
CA GLU A 110 6.69 -10.74 14.02
C GLU A 110 5.29 -10.41 13.49
N LEU A 111 5.13 -10.28 12.17
CA LEU A 111 3.83 -10.10 11.55
C LEU A 111 2.89 -11.26 11.92
N TYR A 112 3.39 -12.50 11.92
CA TYR A 112 2.59 -13.68 12.29
C TYR A 112 1.92 -13.52 13.66
N LYS A 113 2.64 -12.96 14.64
CA LYS A 113 2.13 -12.72 15.98
C LYS A 113 1.11 -11.59 16.03
N LEU A 114 1.32 -10.53 15.26
CA LEU A 114 0.50 -9.32 15.29
C LEU A 114 -0.85 -9.50 14.56
N ILE A 115 -0.86 -10.20 13.43
CA ILE A 115 -2.04 -10.31 12.55
C ILE A 115 -2.55 -11.73 12.38
N LYS A 116 -1.98 -12.72 13.11
CA LYS A 116 -2.39 -14.14 13.01
C LYS A 116 -2.40 -14.63 11.56
N LEU A 117 -1.30 -14.37 10.84
CA LEU A 117 -1.07 -14.93 9.51
C LEU A 117 -1.40 -16.44 9.55
N LYS A 118 -2.06 -16.96 8.51
CA LYS A 118 -2.23 -18.41 8.41
C LYS A 118 -0.85 -19.05 8.29
N ASN A 119 -0.65 -20.22 8.90
CA ASN A 119 0.57 -21.02 8.75
C ASN A 119 0.77 -21.36 7.26
N ALA A 120 1.51 -20.51 6.57
CA ALA A 120 1.89 -20.67 5.18
C ALA A 120 3.39 -20.99 5.15
N LYS A 121 3.76 -22.04 4.42
CA LYS A 121 5.16 -22.42 4.23
C LYS A 121 5.96 -21.31 3.54
N GLU A 122 5.30 -20.57 2.65
CA GLU A 122 5.87 -19.46 1.91
C GLU A 122 4.89 -18.28 1.93
N ILE A 123 5.42 -17.09 2.16
CA ILE A 123 4.70 -15.81 2.16
C ILE A 123 5.22 -15.01 0.96
N SER A 124 4.29 -14.43 0.20
CA SER A 124 4.61 -13.53 -0.91
C SER A 124 4.40 -12.09 -0.46
N ILE A 125 5.45 -11.27 -0.54
CA ILE A 125 5.41 -9.85 -0.21
C ILE A 125 5.57 -9.06 -1.51
N ILE A 126 4.59 -8.20 -1.80
CA ILE A 126 4.59 -7.36 -2.99
C ILE A 126 4.67 -5.89 -2.55
N PRO A 127 5.76 -5.17 -2.88
CA PRO A 127 5.86 -3.73 -2.65
C PRO A 127 4.88 -3.01 -3.56
N ILE A 128 4.15 -2.02 -3.02
CA ILE A 128 3.27 -1.15 -3.80
C ILE A 128 3.44 0.31 -3.35
N LEU A 129 3.29 1.25 -4.28
CA LEU A 129 3.23 2.68 -4.00
C LEU A 129 1.82 3.17 -4.30
N ILE A 130 1.20 3.89 -3.38
CA ILE A 130 -0.13 4.47 -3.58
C ILE A 130 0.04 5.98 -3.73
N SER A 131 -0.53 6.58 -4.78
CA SER A 131 -0.40 8.01 -5.02
C SER A 131 -1.75 8.72 -5.06
N LEU A 132 -1.82 9.91 -4.46
CA LEU A 132 -2.97 10.81 -4.59
C LEU A 132 -3.03 11.52 -5.96
N HIS A 133 -1.88 11.73 -6.62
CA HIS A 133 -1.78 12.66 -7.75
C HIS A 133 -1.45 12.02 -9.11
N GLU A 134 -1.05 10.75 -9.14
CA GLU A 134 -0.82 10.05 -10.41
C GLU A 134 -2.14 9.88 -11.18
N LYS A 135 -2.11 10.10 -12.50
CA LYS A 135 -3.30 10.00 -13.36
C LYS A 135 -3.57 8.59 -13.87
N SER A 136 -2.59 7.72 -13.80
CA SER A 136 -2.68 6.35 -14.31
C SER A 136 -1.82 5.43 -13.47
N MET A 137 -2.22 4.16 -13.41
CA MET A 137 -1.40 3.12 -12.84
C MET A 137 -0.20 2.86 -13.74
N LYS A 138 0.97 2.69 -13.12
CA LYS A 138 2.23 2.37 -13.80
C LYS A 138 2.92 1.26 -13.02
N ILE A 139 3.74 0.47 -13.70
CA ILE A 139 4.63 -0.50 -13.05
C ILE A 139 6.06 -0.09 -13.41
N TYR A 140 6.90 0.08 -12.40
CA TYR A 140 8.31 0.45 -12.58
C TYR A 140 9.17 -0.49 -11.74
N ASP A 141 10.12 -1.20 -12.37
CA ASP A 141 10.90 -2.29 -11.75
C ASP A 141 10.02 -3.31 -10.99
N GLY A 142 8.87 -3.66 -11.57
CA GLY A 142 7.89 -4.56 -10.96
C GLY A 142 7.14 -3.98 -9.75
N ILE A 143 7.34 -2.71 -9.40
CA ILE A 143 6.59 -2.03 -8.33
C ILE A 143 5.44 -1.24 -8.95
N PRO A 144 4.17 -1.56 -8.61
CA PRO A 144 3.03 -0.83 -9.08
C PRO A 144 2.91 0.50 -8.31
N ILE A 145 2.72 1.56 -9.07
CA ILE A 145 2.37 2.89 -8.60
C ILE A 145 0.88 3.04 -8.92
N VAL A 146 0.06 2.94 -7.88
CA VAL A 146 -1.39 2.84 -7.99
C VAL A 146 -2.01 4.17 -7.54
N PRO A 147 -2.69 4.90 -8.44
CA PRO A 147 -3.50 6.04 -8.02
C PRO A 147 -4.58 5.59 -7.05
N ILE A 148 -4.87 6.39 -6.01
CA ILE A 148 -5.84 6.02 -4.98
C ILE A 148 -7.23 5.66 -5.56
N PHE A 149 -7.67 6.37 -6.59
CA PHE A 149 -8.94 6.10 -7.28
C PHE A 149 -8.97 4.77 -8.06
N LYS A 150 -7.81 4.20 -8.36
CA LYS A 150 -7.68 2.87 -8.98
C LYS A 150 -7.36 1.77 -7.97
N LEU A 151 -7.10 2.10 -6.71
CA LEU A 151 -6.65 1.12 -5.70
C LEU A 151 -7.66 -0.01 -5.54
N ASN A 152 -8.96 0.30 -5.43
CA ASN A 152 -9.99 -0.72 -5.30
C ASN A 152 -10.00 -1.67 -6.50
N ASN A 153 -9.92 -1.15 -7.73
CA ASN A 153 -9.91 -1.99 -8.93
C ASN A 153 -8.63 -2.82 -9.01
N PHE A 154 -7.48 -2.24 -8.69
CA PHE A 154 -6.20 -2.95 -8.62
C PHE A 154 -6.25 -4.14 -7.65
N LEU A 155 -6.91 -3.99 -6.49
CA LEU A 155 -7.03 -5.09 -5.51
C LEU A 155 -8.01 -6.18 -5.94
N ASN A 156 -9.05 -5.82 -6.70
CA ASN A 156 -10.04 -6.78 -7.23
C ASN A 156 -9.51 -7.51 -8.47
N GLU A 157 -8.73 -6.84 -9.31
CA GLU A 157 -8.12 -7.38 -10.53
C GLU A 157 -6.65 -7.79 -10.30
N PHE A 158 -6.29 -8.09 -9.05
CA PHE A 158 -4.90 -8.32 -8.66
C PHE A 158 -4.21 -9.43 -9.46
N ASP A 159 -4.94 -10.49 -9.78
CA ASP A 159 -4.44 -11.64 -10.54
C ASP A 159 -4.04 -11.27 -11.98
N VAL A 160 -4.59 -10.17 -12.54
CA VAL A 160 -4.20 -9.67 -13.87
C VAL A 160 -2.78 -9.11 -13.86
N TYR A 161 -2.38 -8.50 -12.74
CA TYR A 161 -1.09 -7.82 -12.64
C TYR A 161 0.03 -8.70 -12.09
N VAL A 162 -0.31 -9.75 -11.33
CA VAL A 162 0.66 -10.49 -10.49
C VAL A 162 1.90 -10.98 -11.23
N GLY A 163 1.79 -11.32 -12.52
CA GLY A 163 2.91 -11.77 -13.35
C GLY A 163 3.98 -10.70 -13.62
N ASP A 164 3.60 -9.43 -13.57
CA ASP A 164 4.49 -8.28 -13.81
C ASP A 164 5.05 -7.68 -12.51
N LEU A 165 4.60 -8.17 -11.36
CA LEU A 165 4.94 -7.59 -10.07
C LEU A 165 6.18 -8.25 -9.47
N LYS A 166 6.99 -7.43 -8.80
CA LYS A 166 8.10 -7.89 -7.98
C LYS A 166 7.54 -8.65 -6.78
N VAL A 167 7.94 -9.91 -6.63
CA VAL A 167 7.54 -10.74 -5.50
C VAL A 167 8.75 -11.07 -4.64
N ILE A 168 8.70 -10.68 -3.37
CA ILE A 168 9.71 -11.05 -2.37
C ILE A 168 9.15 -12.23 -1.58
N LYS A 169 9.85 -13.36 -1.62
CA LYS A 169 9.49 -14.56 -0.88
C LYS A 169 10.06 -14.53 0.53
N ALA A 170 9.27 -14.99 1.48
CA ALA A 170 9.66 -15.13 2.88
C ALA A 170 9.10 -16.43 3.45
N SER A 171 9.76 -17.00 4.45
CA SER A 171 9.33 -18.21 5.14
C SER A 171 9.32 -18.00 6.64
N LEU A 172 8.40 -18.66 7.32
CA LEU A 172 8.42 -18.80 8.77
C LEU A 172 9.43 -19.91 9.09
N SER A 173 10.68 -19.54 9.33
CA SER A 173 11.70 -20.45 9.89
C SER A 173 11.45 -20.69 11.37
#